data_AF-A0A9W9QUZ1-F1
#
_entry.id   AF-A0A9W9QUZ1-F1
#
_cell.length_a   1.000
_cell.length_b   1.000
_cell.length_c   1.000
_cell.angle_alpha   90.00
_cell.angle_beta   90.00
_cell.angle_gamma   90.00
#
_symmetry.space_group_name_H-M   'P 1'
#
loop_
_entity.id
_entity.type
_entity.pdbx_description
1 polymer ?
#
loop_
_entity_poly.entity_id
_entity_poly.type
_entity_poly.pdbx_seq_one_letter_code
_entity_poly.pdbx_strand_id
1 'polypeptide(L)'
;MPTNVHKILMLHGHGQSADIFKPKTRYVREVFRTLSNEIEFEFRYLSGVLPAYPDDKDTTDKKVWGYGEPENDKINGLERSIQHILDTLDQNGPFSGIIGFSSGAAMTAIVTSMLEKRNAVCGIPWKVISNFPALISG
;
A
#
# COMPACT_ATOMS: atom_id res chain seq x y z
N MET A 1 -6.73 26.69 7.05
CA MET A 1 -5.89 25.52 7.36
C MET A 1 -6.67 24.29 6.95
N PRO A 2 -6.07 23.30 6.26
CA PRO A 2 -6.63 21.96 6.16
C PRO A 2 -6.90 21.43 7.57
N THR A 3 -8.10 20.91 7.82
CA THR A 3 -8.51 20.51 9.18
C THR A 3 -8.24 19.04 9.51
N ASN A 4 -7.90 18.22 8.51
CA ASN A 4 -7.45 16.83 8.66
C ASN A 4 -6.39 16.49 7.62
N VAL A 5 -5.33 15.79 8.05
CA VAL A 5 -4.28 15.26 7.18
C VAL A 5 -4.58 13.79 6.86
N HIS A 6 -4.70 13.46 5.58
CA HIS A 6 -5.00 12.12 5.11
C HIS A 6 -3.71 11.32 4.88
N LYS A 7 -3.37 10.46 5.84
CA LYS A 7 -2.21 9.57 5.76
C LYS A 7 -2.45 8.43 4.77
N ILE A 8 -1.53 8.22 3.84
CA ILE A 8 -1.51 7.10 2.89
C ILE A 8 -0.25 6.26 3.14
N LEU A 9 -0.42 4.95 3.35
CA LEU A 9 0.69 4.00 3.49
C LEU A 9 1.13 3.50 2.10
N MET A 10 2.43 3.53 1.83
CA MET A 10 3.03 3.24 0.52
C MET A 10 3.93 2.01 0.60
N LEU A 11 3.57 0.93 -0.11
CA LEU A 11 4.31 -0.34 -0.15
C LEU A 11 5.08 -0.52 -1.47
N HIS A 12 6.39 -0.73 -1.38
CA HIS A 12 7.29 -0.88 -2.53
C HIS A 12 7.18 -2.26 -3.22
N GLY A 13 7.76 -2.37 -4.43
CA GLY A 13 7.88 -3.64 -5.16
C GLY A 13 9.09 -4.49 -4.75
N HIS A 14 9.25 -5.67 -5.33
CA HIS A 14 10.36 -6.59 -5.03
C HIS A 14 11.73 -5.92 -5.28
N GLY A 15 12.70 -6.16 -4.39
CA GLY A 15 14.06 -5.63 -4.53
C GLY A 15 14.17 -4.11 -4.35
N GLN A 16 13.26 -3.51 -3.59
CA GLN A 16 13.20 -2.06 -3.32
C GLN A 16 13.03 -1.80 -1.82
N SER A 17 12.95 -0.54 -1.43
CA SER A 17 12.69 -0.06 -0.08
C SER A 17 11.89 1.24 -0.13
N ALA A 18 11.49 1.75 1.03
CA ALA A 18 10.86 3.06 1.18
C ALA A 18 11.61 4.17 0.42
N ASP A 19 12.93 4.25 0.61
CA ASP A 19 13.76 5.31 0.02
C ASP A 19 13.96 5.16 -1.49
N ILE A 20 13.97 3.93 -2.02
CA ILE A 20 13.99 3.67 -3.46
C ILE A 20 12.62 3.96 -4.11
N PHE A 21 11.52 3.73 -3.40
CA PHE A 21 10.16 3.86 -3.92
C PHE A 21 9.62 5.29 -3.84
N LYS A 22 10.03 6.07 -2.84
CA LYS A 22 9.67 7.48 -2.65
C LYS A 22 9.98 8.40 -3.84
N PRO A 23 11.18 8.40 -4.47
CA PRO A 23 11.41 9.22 -5.67
C PRO A 23 10.58 8.74 -6.86
N LYS A 24 10.43 7.41 -7.05
CA LYS A 24 9.66 6.81 -8.17
C LYS A 24 8.18 7.17 -8.16
N THR A 25 7.62 7.43 -6.98
CA THR A 25 6.21 7.81 -6.79
C THR A 25 5.98 9.33 -6.69
N ARG A 26 6.98 10.15 -7.06
CA ARG A 26 6.86 11.62 -7.04
C ARG A 26 5.62 12.13 -7.77
N TYR A 27 5.41 11.69 -9.01
CA TYR A 27 4.27 12.12 -9.83
C TYR A 27 2.92 11.75 -9.19
N VAL A 28 2.81 10.59 -8.55
CA VAL A 28 1.59 10.19 -7.82
C VAL A 28 1.27 11.19 -6.71
N ARG A 29 2.27 11.61 -5.92
CA ARG A 29 2.06 12.64 -4.88
C ARG A 29 1.70 14.00 -5.46
N GLU A 30 2.27 14.37 -6.61
CA GLU A 30 1.93 15.61 -7.31
C GLU A 30 0.48 15.60 -7.80
N VAL A 31 0.00 14.48 -8.36
CA VAL A 31 -1.42 14.31 -8.75
C VAL A 31 -2.34 14.46 -7.54
N PHE A 32 -2.08 13.76 -6.43
CA PHE A 32 -2.90 13.87 -5.21
C PHE A 32 -2.98 15.32 -4.69
N ARG A 33 -1.87 16.06 -4.73
CA ARG A 33 -1.83 17.49 -4.36
C ARG A 33 -2.64 18.38 -5.31
N THR A 34 -2.87 17.97 -6.56
CA THR A 34 -3.73 18.69 -7.51
C THR A 34 -5.21 18.35 -7.42
N LEU A 35 -5.58 17.23 -6.78
CA LEU A 35 -7.00 16.82 -6.66
C LEU A 35 -7.82 17.73 -5.75
N SER A 36 -7.20 18.33 -4.73
CA SER A 36 -7.82 19.40 -3.94
C SER A 36 -6.74 20.21 -3.20
N ASN A 37 -6.89 21.54 -3.20
CA ASN A 37 -6.06 22.43 -2.38
C ASN A 37 -6.51 22.46 -0.89
N GLU A 38 -7.65 21.84 -0.57
CA GLU A 38 -8.23 21.80 0.79
C GLU A 38 -7.89 20.51 1.54
N ILE A 39 -7.44 19.46 0.82
CA ILE A 39 -7.12 18.15 1.37
C ILE A 39 -5.60 18.00 1.44
N GLU A 40 -5.06 17.84 2.65
CA GLU A 40 -3.64 17.57 2.86
C GLU A 40 -3.38 16.06 2.89
N PHE A 41 -2.38 15.58 2.13
CA PHE A 41 -2.00 14.17 2.06
C PHE A 41 -0.59 13.93 2.60
N GLU A 42 -0.46 13.06 3.60
CA GLU A 42 0.83 12.61 4.14
C GLU A 42 1.16 11.20 3.61
N PHE A 43 2.28 11.05 2.91
CA PHE A 43 2.69 9.76 2.35
C PHE A 43 3.76 9.08 3.22
N ARG A 44 3.39 8.00 3.91
CA ARG A 44 4.30 7.16 4.70
C ARG A 44 4.80 6.01 3.86
N TYR A 45 6.10 5.85 3.72
CA TYR A 45 6.73 4.78 2.96
C TYR A 45 7.24 3.71 3.91
N LEU A 46 6.84 2.45 3.70
CA LEU A 46 7.24 1.32 4.53
C LEU A 46 8.18 0.40 3.75
N SER A 47 9.28 0.00 4.38
CA SER A 47 10.23 -0.99 3.87
C SER A 47 9.88 -2.39 4.37
N GLY A 48 10.02 -3.41 3.53
CA GLY A 48 9.91 -4.80 3.95
C GLY A 48 10.97 -5.21 4.98
N VAL A 49 10.62 -6.13 5.86
CA VAL A 49 11.51 -6.60 6.96
C VAL A 49 12.56 -7.63 6.51
N LEU A 50 12.43 -8.14 5.29
CA LEU A 50 13.27 -9.20 4.74
C LEU A 50 14.26 -8.63 3.72
N PRO A 51 15.58 -8.93 3.78
CA PRO A 51 16.53 -8.53 2.74
C PRO A 51 16.22 -9.23 1.42
N ALA A 52 16.35 -8.55 0.29
CA ALA A 52 16.16 -9.16 -1.03
C ALA A 52 17.22 -10.22 -1.35
N TYR A 53 18.43 -10.03 -0.83
CA TYR A 53 19.59 -10.91 -1.01
C TYR A 53 20.17 -11.23 0.38
N PRO A 54 19.77 -12.33 1.04
CA PRO A 54 20.19 -12.63 2.41
C PRO A 54 21.70 -12.83 2.58
N ASP A 55 22.36 -13.38 1.56
CA ASP A 55 23.78 -13.72 1.55
C ASP A 55 24.69 -12.54 1.15
N ASP A 56 24.11 -11.46 0.60
CA ASP A 56 24.81 -10.26 0.18
C ASP A 56 24.69 -9.17 1.25
N LYS A 57 25.79 -8.88 1.93
CA LYS A 57 25.86 -7.89 3.01
C LYS A 57 25.94 -6.45 2.50
N ASP A 58 26.17 -6.23 1.21
CA ASP A 58 26.30 -4.89 0.63
C ASP A 58 24.96 -4.37 0.09
N THR A 59 23.98 -5.23 -0.21
CA THR A 59 22.64 -4.85 -0.69
C THR A 59 21.53 -4.87 0.38
N THR A 60 21.87 -4.46 1.60
CA THR A 60 20.93 -4.38 2.74
C THR A 60 19.77 -3.40 2.54
N ASP A 61 19.89 -2.46 1.60
CA ASP A 61 18.90 -1.44 1.24
C ASP A 61 17.72 -2.00 0.42
N LYS A 62 17.88 -3.18 -0.20
CA LYS A 62 16.84 -3.83 -1.01
C LYS A 62 16.07 -4.84 -0.16
N LYS A 63 14.75 -4.71 -0.16
CA LYS A 63 13.84 -5.52 0.66
C LYS A 63 12.81 -6.27 -0.17
N VAL A 64 12.23 -7.29 0.44
CA VAL A 64 11.10 -8.07 -0.08
C VAL A 64 10.04 -8.25 1.00
N TRP A 65 8.82 -8.58 0.57
CA TRP A 65 7.71 -8.92 1.48
C TRP A 65 7.59 -10.42 1.75
N GLY A 66 8.40 -11.24 1.07
CA GLY A 66 8.45 -12.68 1.24
C GLY A 66 9.34 -13.32 0.17
N TYR A 67 9.86 -14.52 0.44
CA TYR A 67 10.61 -15.31 -0.52
C TYR A 67 9.69 -16.37 -1.14
N GLY A 68 9.48 -16.30 -2.45
CA GLY A 68 8.70 -17.33 -3.14
C GLY A 68 9.48 -18.64 -3.25
N GLU A 69 8.84 -19.75 -2.90
CA GLU A 69 9.30 -21.11 -3.16
C GLU A 69 8.37 -21.78 -4.19
N PRO A 70 8.68 -21.70 -5.50
CA PRO A 70 7.84 -22.28 -6.55
C PRO A 70 7.67 -23.80 -6.43
N GLU A 71 8.62 -24.48 -5.80
CA GLU A 71 8.60 -25.95 -5.60
C GLU A 71 7.61 -26.40 -4.51
N ASN A 72 7.21 -25.49 -3.61
CA ASN A 72 6.38 -25.78 -2.44
C ASN A 72 5.07 -24.98 -2.40
N ASP A 73 4.77 -24.18 -3.42
CA ASP A 73 3.68 -23.18 -3.47
C ASP A 73 3.63 -22.26 -2.22
N LYS A 74 4.81 -21.89 -1.70
CA LYS A 74 4.95 -21.10 -0.46
C LYS A 74 5.57 -19.72 -0.68
N ILE A 75 5.28 -18.82 0.25
CA ILE A 75 5.96 -17.53 0.37
C ILE A 75 6.46 -17.39 1.81
N ASN A 76 7.74 -17.67 2.03
CA ASN A 76 8.35 -17.61 3.37
C ASN A 76 8.48 -16.16 3.86
N GLY A 77 8.15 -15.93 5.14
CA GLY A 77 8.26 -14.61 5.75
C GLY A 77 7.10 -13.66 5.40
N LEU A 78 6.10 -14.14 4.65
CA LEU A 78 4.90 -13.36 4.32
C LEU A 78 4.14 -12.95 5.59
N GLU A 79 4.04 -13.86 6.56
CA GLU A 79 3.41 -13.63 7.85
C GLU A 79 4.07 -12.51 8.65
N ARG A 80 5.41 -12.43 8.62
CA ARG A 80 6.18 -11.33 9.25
C ARG A 80 5.93 -9.99 8.55
N SER A 81 5.80 -10.01 7.23
CA SER A 81 5.50 -8.81 6.45
C SER A 81 4.07 -8.31 6.66
N ILE A 82 3.08 -9.21 6.73
CA ILE A 82 1.69 -8.86 7.06
C ILE A 82 1.64 -8.23 8.45
N GLN A 83 2.23 -8.88 9.46
CA GLN A 83 2.25 -8.35 10.83
C GLN A 83 2.91 -6.98 10.89
N HIS A 84 4.07 -6.78 10.22
CA HIS A 84 4.74 -5.49 10.18
C HIS A 84 3.88 -4.36 9.58
N ILE A 85 3.07 -4.66 8.55
CA ILE A 85 2.14 -3.69 7.97
C ILE A 85 1.01 -3.39 8.96
N LEU A 86 0.42 -4.40 9.61
CA LEU A 86 -0.64 -4.22 10.61
C LEU A 86 -0.15 -3.39 11.81
N ASP A 87 1.02 -3.73 12.36
CA ASP A 87 1.69 -2.99 13.43
C ASP A 87 1.89 -1.51 13.05
N THR A 88 2.29 -1.25 11.78
CA THR A 88 2.47 0.12 11.27
C THR A 88 1.13 0.87 11.19
N LEU A 89 0.07 0.21 10.74
CA LEU A 89 -1.27 0.80 10.65
C LEU A 89 -1.80 1.22 12.04
N ASP A 90 -1.61 0.36 13.04
CA ASP A 90 -2.02 0.63 14.43
C ASP A 90 -1.15 1.71 15.09
N GLN A 91 0.17 1.62 14.96
CA GLN A 91 1.10 2.52 15.66
C GLN A 91 1.21 3.92 15.01
N ASN A 92 0.94 4.07 13.72
CA ASN A 92 1.14 5.33 13.00
C ASN A 92 -0.14 5.90 12.38
N GLY A 93 -1.29 5.25 12.60
CA GLY A 93 -2.59 5.66 12.07
C GLY A 93 -3.16 6.97 12.66
N PRO A 94 -4.45 7.24 12.41
CA PRO A 94 -5.30 6.55 11.44
C PRO A 94 -4.80 6.76 10.01
N PHE A 95 -4.83 5.71 9.18
CA PHE A 95 -4.55 5.80 7.75
C PHE A 95 -5.86 5.94 6.97
N SER A 96 -5.87 6.82 5.96
CA SER A 96 -6.99 6.99 5.02
C SER A 96 -6.93 6.01 3.84
N GLY A 97 -5.78 5.39 3.60
CA GLY A 97 -5.62 4.42 2.52
C GLY A 97 -4.23 3.81 2.48
N ILE A 98 -4.09 2.81 1.61
CA ILE A 98 -2.85 2.06 1.36
C ILE A 98 -2.68 1.88 -0.15
N ILE A 99 -1.47 2.12 -0.66
CA ILE A 99 -1.12 2.00 -2.08
C ILE A 99 0.13 1.14 -2.19
N GLY A 100 0.07 0.11 -3.04
CA GLY A 100 1.17 -0.81 -3.26
C GLY A 100 1.56 -0.90 -4.73
N PHE A 101 2.82 -1.26 -5.01
CA PHE A 101 3.32 -1.52 -6.36
C PHE A 101 3.93 -2.93 -6.48
N SER A 102 3.63 -3.65 -7.57
CA SER A 102 4.14 -5.02 -7.81
C SER A 102 3.84 -5.93 -6.60
N SER A 103 4.85 -6.56 -5.97
CA SER A 103 4.64 -7.35 -4.75
C SER A 103 4.02 -6.54 -3.59
N GLY A 104 4.30 -5.25 -3.48
CA GLY A 104 3.61 -4.35 -2.55
C GLY A 104 2.12 -4.21 -2.85
N ALA A 105 1.69 -4.33 -4.11
CA ALA A 105 0.27 -4.32 -4.47
C ALA A 105 -0.43 -5.62 -4.04
N ALA A 106 0.26 -6.77 -4.11
CA ALA A 106 -0.24 -8.02 -3.54
C ALA A 106 -0.39 -7.92 -2.01
N MET A 107 0.61 -7.34 -1.32
CA MET A 107 0.50 -7.05 0.12
C MET A 107 -0.67 -6.11 0.44
N THR A 108 -0.86 -5.05 -0.35
CA THR A 108 -2.03 -4.16 -0.23
C THR A 108 -3.32 -4.96 -0.31
N ALA A 109 -3.50 -5.78 -1.34
CA ALA A 109 -4.72 -6.56 -1.54
C ALA A 109 -5.01 -7.55 -0.39
N ILE A 110 -3.98 -8.23 0.12
CA ILE A 110 -4.09 -9.13 1.28
C ILE A 110 -4.54 -8.35 2.51
N VAL A 111 -3.82 -7.27 2.86
CA VAL A 111 -4.10 -6.46 4.06
C VAL A 111 -5.47 -5.78 3.97
N THR A 112 -5.85 -5.23 2.81
CA THR A 112 -7.20 -4.67 2.64
C THR A 112 -8.28 -5.73 2.79
N SER A 113 -8.08 -6.95 2.26
CA SER A 113 -9.08 -8.02 2.42
C SER A 113 -9.20 -8.53 3.86
N MET A 114 -8.13 -8.44 4.66
CA MET A 114 -8.18 -8.71 6.11
C MET A 114 -8.90 -7.61 6.90
N LEU A 115 -8.78 -6.34 6.47
CA LEU A 115 -9.40 -5.19 7.13
C LEU A 115 -10.84 -4.90 6.64
N GLU A 116 -11.25 -5.48 5.52
CA GLU A 116 -12.58 -5.34 4.92
C GLU A 116 -13.69 -5.89 5.83
N LYS A 117 -14.41 -4.97 6.48
CA LYS A 117 -15.74 -5.24 7.03
C LYS A 117 -16.75 -5.35 5.88
N ARG A 118 -16.78 -6.51 5.21
CA ARG A 118 -17.57 -6.76 3.99
C ARG A 118 -19.07 -6.48 4.19
N ASN A 119 -19.68 -5.77 3.22
CA ASN A 119 -21.10 -5.95 2.90
C ASN A 119 -21.34 -6.55 1.50
N ALA A 120 -20.36 -6.51 0.57
CA ALA A 120 -19.80 -7.68 -0.16
C ALA A 120 -19.15 -7.34 -1.54
N VAL A 121 -18.63 -8.38 -2.20
CA VAL A 121 -17.73 -8.37 -3.37
C VAL A 121 -18.09 -9.55 -4.31
N CYS A 122 -17.77 -9.48 -5.61
CA CYS A 122 -18.04 -10.52 -6.64
C CYS A 122 -19.53 -10.91 -6.80
N GLY A 123 -20.42 -9.94 -7.05
CA GLY A 123 -21.87 -10.16 -7.13
C GLY A 123 -22.57 -10.17 -5.76
N ILE A 124 -21.77 -10.36 -4.70
CA ILE A 124 -22.02 -10.00 -3.30
C ILE A 124 -22.42 -8.50 -3.14
N PRO A 125 -23.67 -7.99 -2.94
CA PRO A 125 -23.94 -6.59 -3.26
C PRO A 125 -23.71 -5.57 -2.11
N TRP A 126 -22.55 -4.90 -2.09
CA TRP A 126 -22.36 -3.62 -1.40
C TRP A 126 -23.29 -2.55 -2.02
N LYS A 127 -24.05 -1.79 -1.20
CA LYS A 127 -25.13 -0.92 -1.70
C LYS A 127 -24.62 0.28 -2.50
N VAL A 128 -25.33 0.55 -3.60
CA VAL A 128 -24.99 1.50 -4.67
C VAL A 128 -25.21 2.97 -4.26
N ILE A 129 -24.31 3.85 -4.71
CA ILE A 129 -24.47 5.32 -4.66
C ILE A 129 -25.59 5.71 -5.63
N SER A 130 -26.74 6.14 -5.11
CA SER A 130 -27.94 6.41 -5.89
C SER A 130 -27.97 7.78 -6.58
N ASN A 131 -26.84 8.46 -6.76
CA ASN A 131 -26.73 9.78 -7.42
C ASN A 131 -25.30 10.04 -7.95
N PHE A 132 -25.01 9.57 -9.17
CA PHE A 132 -23.85 10.06 -9.94
C PHE A 132 -24.36 10.59 -11.29
N PRO A 133 -24.76 11.88 -11.38
CA PRO A 133 -25.14 12.47 -12.66
C PRO A 133 -23.91 12.53 -13.59
N ALA A 134 -24.14 12.21 -14.86
CA ALA A 134 -23.07 12.05 -15.84
C ALA A 134 -22.34 13.36 -16.18
N LEU A 135 -21.08 13.20 -16.61
CA LEU A 135 -20.36 14.22 -17.38
C LEU A 135 -21.22 14.67 -18.56
N ILE A 136 -21.59 15.95 -18.59
CA ILE A 136 -22.18 16.57 -19.78
C ILE A 136 -21.02 16.88 -20.74
N SER A 137 -20.97 16.15 -21.85
CA SER A 137 -20.28 16.59 -23.06
C SER A 137 -21.22 17.48 -23.86
N GLY A 138 -20.92 18.78 -23.93
CA GLY A 138 -21.68 19.81 -24.65
C GLY A 138 -21.04 21.16 -24.48
#